data_AF-A0A7H1DT41-F1
#
_entry.id   AF-A0A7H1DT41-F1
#
_cell.length_a   1.000
_cell.length_b   1.000
_cell.length_c   1.000
_cell.angle_alpha   90.00
_cell.angle_beta   90.00
_cell.angle_gamma   90.00
#
_symmetry.space_group_name_H-M   'P 1'
#
loop_
_entity.id
_entity.type
_entity.pdbx_description
1 polymer ?
#
loop_
_entity_poly.entity_id
_entity_poly.type
_entity_poly.pdbx_seq_one_letter_code
_entity_poly.pdbx_strand_id
1 'polypeptide(L)'
;MQDREEELFGFEERTGYIDPYQLISDQFVTDAQEYEDGNLSALEVALKMRKDYEKLEIQMNLRKTWFDENKEAIENESSKYPEGYKGYKVVLQTRTTLNFKNIDEWKVLENAKKDFEAKSKAALLMVQKGGLNVDADGAEIPLPEVSVSSFLKFDKAK
;
A
#
# COMPACT_ATOMS: atom_id res chain seq x y z
N MET A 1 11.66 8.47 18.16
CA MET A 1 10.28 8.69 17.67
C MET A 1 9.89 10.14 17.95
N GLN A 2 10.03 10.59 19.20
CA GLN A 2 9.93 12.00 19.61
C GLN A 2 10.75 12.98 18.76
N ASP A 3 12.05 12.75 18.53
CA ASP A 3 12.89 13.68 17.74
C ASP A 3 12.40 13.91 16.30
N ARG A 4 11.75 12.91 15.70
CA ARG A 4 11.22 12.97 14.34
C ARG A 4 9.85 13.65 14.29
N GLU A 5 9.04 13.49 15.34
CA GLU A 5 7.78 14.22 15.49
C GLU A 5 8.08 15.71 15.70
N GLU A 6 9.05 16.04 16.56
CA GLU A 6 9.46 17.42 16.79
C GLU A 6 10.05 18.09 15.53
N GLU A 7 10.81 17.35 14.71
CA GLU A 7 11.28 17.83 13.40
C GLU A 7 10.12 18.12 12.41
N LEU A 8 9.10 17.24 12.39
CA LEU A 8 8.00 17.33 11.43
C LEU A 8 6.90 18.34 11.84
N PHE A 9 6.68 18.50 13.14
CA PHE A 9 5.59 19.32 13.70
C PHE A 9 6.10 20.59 14.40
N GLY A 10 7.41 20.80 14.52
CA GLY A 10 8.03 21.96 15.18
C GLY A 10 8.03 23.28 14.38
N PHE A 11 7.17 23.44 13.37
CA PHE A 11 7.12 24.68 12.57
C PHE A 11 6.10 25.68 13.11
N GLU A 12 6.59 26.90 13.39
CA GLU A 12 5.93 28.16 13.80
C GLU A 12 4.42 28.09 14.07
N GLU A 13 4.04 28.27 15.34
CA GLU A 13 2.67 28.61 15.76
C GLU A 13 2.14 29.79 14.94
N ARG A 14 1.37 29.50 13.89
CA ARG A 14 0.56 30.52 13.23
C ARG A 14 -0.68 30.74 14.08
N THR A 15 -0.63 31.75 14.95
CA THR A 15 -1.77 32.17 15.76
C THR A 15 -3.01 32.37 14.87
N GLY A 16 -4.09 31.63 15.15
CA GLY A 16 -5.35 31.71 14.40
C GLY A 16 -5.50 30.70 13.24
N TYR A 17 -4.55 29.78 13.05
CA TYR A 17 -4.66 28.69 12.08
C TYR A 17 -5.06 27.38 12.78
N ILE A 18 -6.06 26.68 12.26
CA ILE A 18 -6.36 25.30 12.69
C ILE A 18 -5.27 24.41 12.11
N ASP A 19 -4.49 23.75 12.96
CA ASP A 19 -3.53 22.74 12.51
C ASP A 19 -4.30 21.53 11.94
N PRO A 20 -4.20 21.25 10.63
CA PRO A 20 -4.91 20.13 10.00
C PRO A 20 -4.46 18.77 10.56
N TYR A 21 -3.22 18.66 11.06
CA TYR A 21 -2.75 17.42 11.68
C TYR A 21 -3.42 17.19 13.02
N GLN A 22 -3.45 18.22 13.87
CA GLN A 22 -4.17 18.17 15.14
C GLN A 22 -5.65 17.86 14.91
N LEU A 23 -6.29 18.50 13.93
CA LEU A 23 -7.70 18.25 13.61
C LEU A 23 -7.98 16.79 13.23
N ILE A 24 -7.13 16.17 12.40
CA ILE A 24 -7.31 14.77 11.99
C ILE A 24 -7.03 13.82 13.16
N SER A 25 -6.03 14.13 14.00
CA SER A 25 -5.73 13.38 15.21
C SER A 25 -6.87 13.45 16.22
N ASP A 26 -7.38 14.64 16.48
CA ASP A 26 -8.51 14.89 17.39
C ASP A 26 -9.78 14.19 16.90
N GLN A 27 -10.03 14.20 15.58
CA GLN A 27 -11.15 13.49 14.98
C GLN A 27 -11.02 11.97 15.19
N PHE A 28 -9.82 11.40 15.01
CA PHE A 28 -9.56 9.99 15.28
C PHE A 28 -9.86 9.65 16.75
N VAL A 29 -9.33 10.44 17.69
CA VAL A 29 -9.54 10.22 19.14
C VAL A 29 -11.02 10.33 19.49
N THR A 30 -11.71 11.32 18.93
CA THR A 30 -13.15 11.53 19.16
C THR A 30 -13.96 10.34 18.65
N ASP A 31 -13.72 9.88 17.43
CA ASP A 31 -14.45 8.74 16.86
C ASP A 31 -14.16 7.43 17.59
N ALA A 32 -12.93 7.24 18.10
CA ALA A 32 -12.58 6.10 18.94
C ALA A 32 -13.32 6.14 20.29
N GLN A 33 -13.36 7.29 20.95
CA GLN A 33 -14.08 7.47 22.22
C GLN A 33 -15.59 7.24 22.05
N GLU A 34 -16.20 7.79 20.99
CA GLU A 34 -17.62 7.59 20.70
C GLU A 34 -17.97 6.10 20.44
N TYR A 35 -17.02 5.30 19.95
CA TYR A 35 -17.19 3.85 19.88
C TYR A 35 -17.08 3.18 21.25
N GLU A 36 -16.10 3.56 22.06
CA GLU A 36 -15.93 3.04 23.43
C GLU A 36 -17.15 3.37 24.32
N ASP A 37 -17.74 4.56 24.13
CA ASP A 37 -18.94 5.02 24.83
C ASP A 37 -20.22 4.36 24.30
N GLY A 38 -20.14 3.61 23.19
CA GLY A 38 -21.26 2.89 22.57
C GLY A 38 -22.20 3.76 21.73
N ASN A 39 -21.81 5.00 21.42
CA ASN A 39 -22.58 5.92 20.58
C ASN A 39 -22.41 5.61 19.08
N LEU A 40 -21.26 5.06 18.68
CA LEU A 40 -20.98 4.63 17.31
C LEU A 40 -20.68 3.13 17.27
N SER A 41 -21.08 2.48 16.17
CA SER A 41 -20.65 1.11 15.88
C SER A 41 -19.23 1.08 15.30
N ALA A 42 -18.53 -0.05 15.45
CA ALA A 42 -17.22 -0.26 14.83
C ALA A 42 -17.24 -0.06 13.30
N LEU A 43 -18.37 -0.38 12.64
CA LEU A 43 -18.53 -0.18 11.20
C LEU A 43 -18.58 1.32 10.84
N GLU A 44 -19.29 2.13 11.60
CA GLU A 44 -19.37 3.58 11.36
C GLU A 44 -18.02 4.24 11.55
N VAL A 45 -17.31 3.91 12.63
CA VAL A 45 -15.96 4.40 12.89
C VAL A 45 -15.01 4.00 11.77
N ALA A 46 -15.03 2.73 11.34
CA ALA A 46 -14.21 2.26 10.23
C ALA A 46 -14.48 3.03 8.91
N LEU A 47 -15.74 3.37 8.62
CA LEU A 47 -16.11 4.16 7.45
C LEU A 47 -15.67 5.62 7.56
N LYS A 48 -15.73 6.23 8.74
CA LYS A 48 -15.19 7.58 8.98
C LYS A 48 -13.68 7.62 8.75
N MET A 49 -12.94 6.72 9.40
CA MET A 49 -11.49 6.61 9.24
C MET A 49 -11.09 6.31 7.79
N ARG A 50 -11.86 5.49 7.07
CA ARG A 50 -11.62 5.23 5.64
C ARG A 50 -11.71 6.50 4.80
N LYS A 51 -12.65 7.39 5.08
CA LYS A 51 -12.78 8.67 4.35
C LYS A 51 -11.62 9.60 4.66
N ASP A 52 -11.16 9.64 5.91
CA ASP A 52 -10.01 10.48 6.28
C ASP A 52 -8.73 9.98 5.62
N TYR A 53 -8.53 8.67 5.56
CA TYR A 53 -7.46 8.06 4.78
C TYR A 53 -7.51 8.48 3.30
N GLU A 54 -8.68 8.47 2.67
CA GLU A 54 -8.83 8.90 1.27
C GLU A 54 -8.49 10.38 1.07
N LYS A 55 -8.89 11.26 2.00
CA LYS A 55 -8.50 12.68 1.96
C LYS A 55 -6.99 12.86 2.06
N LEU A 56 -6.34 12.15 2.99
CA LEU A 56 -4.90 12.18 3.18
C LEU A 56 -4.15 11.66 1.95
N GLU A 57 -4.65 10.58 1.35
CA GLU A 57 -4.11 10.01 0.11
C GLU A 57 -4.18 11.00 -1.05
N ILE A 58 -5.32 11.69 -1.22
CA ILE A 58 -5.46 12.76 -2.22
C ILE A 58 -4.40 13.85 -1.99
N GLN A 59 -4.26 14.33 -0.75
CA GLN A 59 -3.28 15.37 -0.40
C GLN A 59 -1.83 14.91 -0.61
N MET A 60 -1.52 13.65 -0.30
CA MET A 60 -0.21 13.06 -0.58
C MET A 60 0.05 13.02 -2.09
N ASN A 61 -0.93 12.58 -2.87
CA ASN A 61 -0.78 12.45 -4.32
C ASN A 61 -0.61 13.81 -5.01
N LEU A 62 -1.32 14.84 -4.55
CA LEU A 62 -1.12 16.22 -5.06
C LEU A 62 0.34 16.68 -4.89
N ARG A 63 0.96 16.42 -3.74
CA ARG A 63 2.36 16.79 -3.49
C ARG A 63 3.33 15.96 -4.33
N LYS A 64 3.07 14.66 -4.48
CA LYS A 64 3.85 13.78 -5.37
C LYS A 64 3.82 14.28 -6.80
N THR A 65 2.64 14.61 -7.32
CA THR A 65 2.48 15.20 -8.65
C THR A 65 3.31 16.47 -8.79
N TRP A 66 3.24 17.38 -7.82
CA TRP A 66 4.05 18.60 -7.85
C TRP A 66 5.56 18.30 -7.85
N PHE A 67 6.03 17.34 -7.03
CA PHE A 67 7.45 16.92 -7.06
C PHE A 67 7.85 16.37 -8.42
N ASP A 68 7.01 15.54 -9.04
CA ASP A 68 7.29 14.94 -10.34
C ASP A 68 7.33 15.97 -11.46
N GLU A 69 6.42 16.95 -11.43
CA GLU A 69 6.35 18.08 -12.37
C GLU A 69 7.58 19.01 -12.24
N ASN A 70 8.17 19.10 -11.04
CA ASN A 70 9.26 20.02 -10.73
C ASN A 70 10.60 19.32 -10.51
N LYS A 71 10.70 18.02 -10.78
CA LYS A 71 11.86 17.18 -10.41
C LYS A 71 13.19 17.68 -10.99
N GLU A 72 13.19 18.21 -12.22
CA GLU A 72 14.41 18.75 -12.85
C GLU A 72 14.90 20.01 -12.15
N ALA A 73 13.99 20.91 -11.77
CA ALA A 73 14.34 22.11 -11.01
C ALA A 73 14.89 21.75 -9.63
N ILE A 74 14.24 20.81 -8.95
CA ILE A 74 14.65 20.30 -7.64
C ILE A 74 16.03 19.63 -7.72
N GLU A 75 16.26 18.77 -8.72
CA GLU A 75 17.56 18.12 -8.92
C GLU A 75 18.66 19.15 -9.17
N ASN A 76 18.43 20.09 -10.09
CA ASN A 76 19.39 21.14 -10.42
C ASN A 76 19.74 22.00 -9.20
N GLU A 77 18.76 22.34 -8.35
CA GLU A 77 19.03 23.07 -7.12
C GLU A 77 19.77 22.21 -6.09
N SER A 78 19.34 20.98 -5.87
CA SER A 78 19.94 20.06 -4.90
C SER A 78 21.41 19.74 -5.20
N SER A 79 21.80 19.71 -6.47
CA SER A 79 23.19 19.47 -6.90
C SER A 79 24.19 20.51 -6.38
N LYS A 80 23.71 21.69 -5.97
CA LYS A 80 24.52 22.76 -5.37
C LYS A 80 24.84 22.49 -3.89
N TYR A 81 24.17 21.52 -3.28
CA TYR A 81 24.29 21.17 -1.86
C TYR A 81 24.73 19.71 -1.70
N PRO A 82 26.01 19.38 -1.94
CA PRO A 82 26.50 17.99 -1.93
C PRO A 82 26.35 17.28 -0.57
N GLU A 83 26.41 18.04 0.53
CA GLU A 83 26.19 17.56 1.91
C GLU A 83 24.70 17.48 2.29
N GLY A 84 23.80 17.86 1.38
CA GLY A 84 22.36 17.95 1.62
C GLY A 84 21.86 19.36 1.93
N TYR A 85 20.53 19.52 1.89
CA TYR A 85 19.84 20.78 2.11
C TYR A 85 18.82 20.62 3.25
N LYS A 86 18.96 21.42 4.32
CA LYS A 86 18.08 21.40 5.51
C LYS A 86 17.87 20.00 6.11
N GLY A 87 18.92 19.19 6.18
CA GLY A 87 18.87 17.82 6.72
C GLY A 87 18.44 16.74 5.72
N TYR A 88 18.11 17.10 4.48
CA TYR A 88 17.70 16.16 3.44
C TYR A 88 18.76 16.02 2.35
N LYS A 89 19.07 14.78 1.98
CA LYS A 89 19.82 14.47 0.76
C LYS A 89 18.84 14.12 -0.35
N VAL A 90 18.74 14.98 -1.35
CA VAL A 90 17.84 14.78 -2.50
C VAL A 90 18.64 14.17 -3.65
N VAL A 91 18.14 13.06 -4.20
CA VAL A 91 18.78 12.36 -5.33
C VAL A 91 17.69 11.96 -6.31
N LEU A 92 17.83 12.33 -7.57
CA LEU A 92 16.97 11.81 -8.63
C LEU A 92 17.39 10.35 -8.91
N GLN A 93 16.47 9.42 -8.71
CA GLN A 93 16.69 8.00 -9.00
C GLN A 93 15.98 7.62 -10.30
N THR A 94 16.75 7.12 -11.26
CA THR A 94 16.20 6.56 -12.50
C THR A 94 16.19 5.03 -12.40
N ARG A 95 15.01 4.44 -12.63
CA ARG A 95 14.85 2.98 -12.68
C ARG A 95 14.50 2.54 -14.09
N THR A 96 15.29 1.65 -14.65
CA THR A 96 14.95 0.95 -15.89
C THR A 96 14.09 -0.27 -15.56
N THR A 97 12.88 -0.33 -16.08
CA THR A 97 12.02 -1.51 -15.99
C THR A 97 12.14 -2.32 -17.27
N LEU A 98 12.69 -3.53 -17.17
CA LEU A 98 12.78 -4.46 -18.29
C LEU A 98 11.41 -5.13 -18.49
N ASN A 99 10.87 -5.08 -19.70
CA ASN A 99 9.60 -5.71 -20.05
C ASN A 99 9.84 -6.96 -20.89
N PHE A 100 9.67 -8.13 -20.27
CA PHE A 100 9.89 -9.43 -20.90
C PHE A 100 8.64 -9.99 -21.60
N LYS A 101 7.46 -9.35 -21.46
CA LYS A 101 6.17 -9.89 -21.95
C LYS A 101 6.12 -10.13 -23.46
N ASN A 102 6.99 -9.48 -24.23
CA ASN A 102 7.06 -9.61 -25.68
C ASN A 102 8.05 -10.68 -26.14
N ILE A 103 8.82 -11.30 -25.25
CA ILE A 103 9.74 -12.39 -25.58
C ILE A 103 8.93 -13.68 -25.70
N ASP A 104 9.01 -14.38 -26.82
CA ASP A 104 8.17 -15.56 -27.06
C ASP A 104 8.49 -16.72 -26.10
N GLU A 105 9.77 -16.93 -25.80
CA GLU A 105 10.19 -17.92 -24.78
C GLU A 105 9.61 -17.58 -23.39
N TRP A 106 9.55 -16.30 -23.04
CA TRP A 106 8.94 -15.85 -21.78
C TRP A 106 7.45 -16.20 -21.74
N LYS A 107 6.70 -16.00 -22.84
CA LYS A 107 5.29 -16.37 -22.91
C LYS A 107 5.09 -17.87 -22.71
N VAL A 108 5.95 -18.71 -23.30
CA VAL A 108 5.91 -20.16 -23.13
C VAL A 108 6.11 -20.55 -21.67
N LEU A 109 7.14 -20.01 -21.02
CA LEU A 109 7.42 -20.27 -19.60
C LEU A 109 6.31 -19.74 -18.68
N GLU A 110 5.77 -18.56 -18.97
CA GLU A 110 4.68 -17.97 -18.19
C GLU A 110 3.39 -18.82 -18.28
N ASN A 111 3.09 -19.35 -19.47
CA ASN A 111 1.96 -20.26 -19.67
C ASN A 111 2.19 -21.59 -18.95
N ALA A 112 3.37 -22.20 -19.09
CA ALA A 112 3.72 -23.45 -18.39
C ALA A 112 3.61 -23.30 -16.86
N LYS A 113 4.06 -22.16 -16.32
CA LYS A 113 3.90 -21.82 -14.90
C LYS A 113 2.42 -21.74 -14.51
N LYS A 114 1.60 -21.02 -15.28
CA LYS A 114 0.15 -20.87 -15.02
C LYS A 114 -0.56 -22.22 -15.05
N ASP A 115 -0.21 -23.09 -15.99
CA ASP A 115 -0.77 -24.44 -16.10
C ASP A 115 -0.41 -25.30 -14.89
N PHE A 116 0.84 -25.23 -14.43
CA PHE A 116 1.28 -25.94 -13.23
C PHE A 116 0.57 -25.43 -11.96
N GLU A 117 0.43 -24.11 -11.80
CA GLU A 117 -0.33 -23.51 -10.69
C GLU A 117 -1.80 -23.95 -10.72
N ALA A 118 -2.42 -23.99 -11.90
CA ALA A 118 -3.81 -24.44 -12.06
C ALA A 118 -3.99 -25.91 -11.67
N LYS A 119 -3.08 -26.79 -12.10
CA LYS A 119 -3.06 -28.21 -11.71
C LYS A 119 -2.91 -28.38 -10.21
N SER A 120 -1.97 -27.68 -9.59
CA SER A 120 -1.71 -27.76 -8.14
C SER A 120 -2.90 -27.26 -7.32
N LYS A 121 -3.57 -26.18 -7.76
CA LYS A 121 -4.81 -25.67 -7.12
C LYS A 121 -5.97 -26.66 -7.26
N ALA A 122 -6.13 -27.28 -8.43
CA ALA A 122 -7.16 -28.29 -8.65
C ALA A 122 -6.92 -29.52 -7.76
N ALA A 123 -5.68 -29.98 -7.64
CA ALA A 123 -5.30 -31.09 -6.77
C ALA A 123 -5.62 -30.79 -5.29
N LEU A 124 -5.28 -29.58 -4.81
CA LEU A 124 -5.63 -29.16 -3.44
C LEU A 124 -7.15 -29.18 -3.22
N LEU A 125 -7.93 -28.65 -4.15
CA LEU A 125 -9.40 -28.64 -4.05
C LEU A 125 -9.98 -30.07 -4.04
N MET A 126 -9.37 -31.00 -4.80
CA MET A 126 -9.76 -32.41 -4.80
C MET A 126 -9.48 -33.07 -3.46
N VAL A 127 -8.29 -32.86 -2.88
CA VAL A 127 -7.94 -33.38 -1.55
C VAL A 127 -8.86 -32.81 -0.47
N GLN A 128 -9.17 -31.52 -0.53
CA GLN A 128 -10.13 -30.88 0.39
C GLN A 128 -11.55 -31.49 0.30
N LYS A 129 -11.91 -32.07 -0.84
CA LYS A 129 -13.18 -32.79 -1.05
C LYS A 129 -13.10 -34.29 -0.75
N GLY A 130 -11.97 -34.78 -0.25
CA GLY A 130 -11.74 -36.19 0.08
C GLY A 130 -11.19 -37.05 -1.07
N GLY A 131 -10.75 -36.44 -2.16
CA GLY A 131 -10.09 -37.13 -3.29
C GLY A 131 -8.57 -37.26 -3.11
N LEU A 132 -7.91 -37.91 -4.09
CA LEU A 132 -6.45 -38.04 -4.16
C LEU A 132 -5.84 -36.91 -5.01
N ASN A 133 -4.61 -36.51 -4.71
CA ASN A 133 -3.81 -35.55 -5.47
C ASN A 133 -2.97 -36.23 -6.56
N VAL A 134 -3.59 -37.01 -7.44
CA VAL A 134 -2.88 -37.68 -8.55
C VAL A 134 -3.31 -37.12 -9.90
N ASP A 135 -2.40 -37.10 -10.87
CA ASP A 135 -2.70 -36.76 -12.26
C ASP A 135 -3.25 -37.97 -13.05
N ALA A 136 -3.47 -37.79 -14.36
CA ALA A 136 -4.03 -38.82 -15.25
C ALA A 136 -3.14 -40.06 -15.38
N ASP A 137 -1.84 -39.93 -15.12
CA ASP A 137 -0.85 -41.01 -15.17
C ASP A 137 -0.63 -41.64 -13.79
N GLY A 138 -1.36 -41.17 -12.76
CA GLY A 138 -1.25 -41.65 -11.39
C GLY A 138 -0.08 -41.06 -10.61
N ALA A 139 0.62 -40.05 -11.16
CA ALA A 139 1.71 -39.37 -10.47
C ALA A 139 1.16 -38.36 -9.46
N GLU A 140 1.81 -38.26 -8.31
CA GLU A 140 1.40 -37.35 -7.25
C GLU A 140 1.68 -35.89 -7.63
N ILE A 141 0.64 -35.06 -7.59
CA ILE A 141 0.73 -33.62 -7.82
C ILE A 141 1.09 -32.95 -6.49
N PRO A 142 2.17 -32.16 -6.42
CA PRO A 142 2.55 -31.45 -5.22
C PRO A 142 1.47 -30.43 -4.84
N LEU A 143 1.13 -30.39 -3.54
CA LEU A 143 0.14 -29.47 -3.00
C LEU A 143 0.81 -28.16 -2.57
N PRO A 144 0.19 -27.00 -2.83
CA PRO A 144 0.69 -25.73 -2.32
C PRO A 144 0.45 -25.61 -0.81
N GLU A 145 1.36 -24.90 -0.13
CA GLU A 145 1.15 -24.49 1.26
C GLU A 145 0.02 -23.45 1.34
N VAL A 146 -0.87 -23.59 2.32
CA VAL A 146 -2.02 -22.70 2.51
C VAL A 146 -1.81 -21.87 3.78
N SER A 147 -1.61 -20.57 3.60
CA SER A 147 -1.66 -19.58 4.69
C SER A 147 -2.92 -18.73 4.56
N VAL A 148 -3.68 -18.61 5.64
CA VAL A 148 -4.93 -17.84 5.67
C VAL A 148 -4.72 -16.57 6.49
N SER A 149 -4.90 -15.42 5.84
CA SER A 149 -4.94 -14.11 6.48
C SER A 149 -6.25 -13.41 6.13
N SER A 150 -6.91 -12.79 7.10
CA SER A 150 -8.14 -12.02 6.89
C SER A 150 -7.88 -10.52 7.05
N PHE A 151 -8.48 -9.71 6.19
CA PHE A 151 -8.39 -8.25 6.25
C PHE A 151 -9.73 -7.62 5.84
N LEU A 152 -9.99 -6.41 6.32
CA LEU A 152 -11.14 -5.62 5.89
C LEU A 152 -10.85 -5.01 4.52
N LYS A 153 -11.75 -5.24 3.57
CA LYS A 153 -11.74 -4.57 2.27
C LYS A 153 -12.90 -3.60 2.20
N PHE A 154 -12.61 -2.36 1.81
CA PHE A 154 -13.61 -1.30 1.60
C PHE A 154 -13.77 -1.08 0.10
N ASP A 155 -14.89 -1.54 -0.46
CA ASP A 155 -15.30 -1.26 -1.84
C ASP A 155 -16.54 -0.37 -1.84
N LYS A 156 -16.65 0.54 -2.81
CA LYS A 156 -17.91 1.29 -3.01
C LYS A 156 -18.99 0.34 -3.56
N ALA A 157 -20.17 0.39 -2.96
CA ALA A 157 -21.35 -0.27 -3.53
C ALA A 157 -21.64 0.32 -4.92
N LYS A 158 -22.02 -0.54 -5.86
CA LYS A 158 -22.42 -0.16 -7.22
C LYS A 158 -23.85 0.39 -7.22
#